data_AF-A0A8E5MP82-F1
#
_entry.id   AF-A0A8E5MP82-F1
#
_cell.length_a   1.000
_cell.length_b   1.000
_cell.length_c   1.000
_cell.angle_alpha   90.00
_cell.angle_beta   90.00
_cell.angle_gamma   90.00
#
_symmetry.space_group_name_H-M   'P 1'
#
loop_
_entity.id
_entity.type
_entity.pdbx_description
1 polymer ?
#
loop_
_entity_poly.entity_id
_entity_poly.type
_entity_poly.pdbx_seq_one_letter_code
_entity_poly.pdbx_strand_id
1 'polypeptide(L)'
;MIKIARIAATLGLLSSLGAQAYAAGLVVNDNDLRNDLAWLSDRGVIHLSLSTWPLSQEEISRALKKAKPSYSSEQVVLARINQRLSALKADFRVTGYTSTDQPGTPQGFGQTQPADNSLGLAFNNSGEWWDVHLQGNVEGDERISNGSRFNANGAYGAVKFWNQWL
;
A
#
# COMPACT_ATOMS: atom_id res chain seq x y z
N MET A 1 -1.71 -39.80 49.69
CA MET A 1 -0.90 -38.55 49.61
C MET A 1 0.04 -38.68 48.41
N ILE A 2 -0.34 -38.13 47.26
CA ILE A 2 0.39 -38.28 45.99
C ILE A 2 1.05 -36.93 45.66
N LYS A 3 2.38 -36.92 45.57
CA LYS A 3 3.18 -35.73 45.23
C LYS A 3 3.26 -35.62 43.70
N ILE A 4 2.59 -34.63 43.12
CA ILE A 4 2.67 -34.32 41.69
C ILE A 4 3.91 -33.45 41.47
N ALA A 5 4.89 -34.02 40.77
CA ALA A 5 6.12 -33.34 40.37
C ALA A 5 5.80 -32.24 39.36
N ARG A 6 6.33 -31.04 39.63
CA ARG A 6 6.22 -29.85 38.78
C ARG A 6 7.13 -30.02 37.56
N ILE A 7 6.54 -30.20 36.39
CA ILE A 7 7.25 -30.09 35.10
C ILE A 7 7.35 -28.60 34.78
N ALA A 8 8.52 -28.02 35.05
CA ALA A 8 8.88 -26.69 34.58
C ALA A 8 9.25 -26.79 33.09
N ALA A 9 8.29 -26.51 32.21
CA ALA A 9 8.58 -26.28 30.81
C ALA A 9 9.27 -24.90 30.70
N THR A 10 10.59 -24.92 30.55
CA THR A 10 11.39 -23.78 30.15
C THR A 10 10.94 -23.34 28.75
N LEU A 11 10.02 -22.39 28.69
CA LEU A 11 9.70 -21.63 27.50
C LEU A 11 10.97 -20.86 27.13
N GLY A 12 11.76 -21.44 26.23
CA GLY A 12 12.91 -20.79 25.64
C GLY A 12 12.46 -19.47 25.02
N LEU A 13 13.00 -18.38 25.54
CA LEU A 13 12.96 -17.08 24.91
C LEU A 13 13.49 -17.24 23.48
N LEU A 14 12.60 -17.34 22.49
CA LEU A 14 12.92 -16.89 21.14
C LEU A 14 12.95 -15.37 21.21
N SER A 15 14.13 -14.90 21.58
CA SER A 15 14.70 -13.59 21.31
C SER A 15 14.20 -13.02 19.98
N SER A 16 13.29 -12.06 20.07
CA SER A 16 13.52 -10.68 19.61
C SER A 16 14.61 -10.52 18.54
N LEU A 17 14.35 -11.05 17.35
CA LEU A 17 14.79 -10.44 16.09
C LEU A 17 13.53 -10.02 15.36
N GLY A 18 12.82 -9.07 15.96
CA GLY A 18 11.97 -8.19 15.19
C GLY A 18 12.90 -7.41 14.27
N ALA A 19 13.26 -8.00 13.13
CA ALA A 19 13.60 -7.19 11.98
C ALA A 19 12.45 -6.18 11.90
N GLN A 20 12.77 -4.90 11.99
CA GLN A 20 11.81 -3.89 11.57
C GLN A 20 11.49 -4.27 10.13
N ALA A 21 10.37 -4.97 9.93
CA ALA A 21 9.88 -5.32 8.63
C ALA A 21 9.51 -3.98 8.01
N TYR A 22 10.49 -3.38 7.32
CA TYR A 22 10.20 -2.30 6.42
C TYR A 22 9.21 -2.90 5.43
N ALA A 23 7.96 -2.46 5.49
CA ALA A 23 7.02 -2.73 4.42
C ALA A 23 7.73 -2.37 3.11
N ALA A 24 7.70 -3.33 2.21
CA ALA A 24 8.47 -3.34 0.97
C ALA A 24 7.51 -3.79 -0.13
N GLY A 25 7.83 -3.54 -1.39
CA GLY A 25 6.95 -3.95 -2.48
C GLY A 25 6.44 -2.81 -3.35
N LEU A 26 5.46 -3.17 -4.16
CA LEU A 26 4.84 -2.31 -5.14
C LEU A 26 3.80 -1.43 -4.48
N VAL A 27 3.84 -0.15 -4.79
CA VAL A 27 2.80 0.81 -4.44
C VAL A 27 2.06 1.13 -5.72
N VAL A 28 0.85 0.57 -5.81
CA VAL A 28 -0.06 0.77 -6.93
C VAL A 28 -0.56 2.21 -6.97
N ASN A 29 -1.19 2.56 -8.09
CA ASN A 29 -1.67 3.90 -8.40
C ASN A 29 -2.54 4.46 -7.26
N ASP A 30 -2.02 5.44 -6.54
CA ASP A 30 -2.72 6.17 -5.49
C ASP A 30 -2.59 7.67 -5.74
N ASN A 31 -3.72 8.35 -5.95
CA ASN A 31 -3.73 9.76 -6.32
C ASN A 31 -3.16 10.65 -5.21
N ASP A 32 -3.53 10.41 -3.96
CA ASP A 32 -3.10 11.22 -2.82
C ASP A 32 -1.59 11.11 -2.64
N LEU A 33 -1.07 9.88 -2.63
CA LEU A 33 0.37 9.63 -2.55
C LEU A 33 1.13 10.26 -3.72
N ARG A 34 0.63 10.11 -4.96
CA ARG A 34 1.27 10.70 -6.14
C ARG A 34 1.36 12.23 -6.01
N ASN A 35 0.29 12.88 -5.57
CA ASN A 35 0.25 14.33 -5.46
C ASN A 35 1.16 14.84 -4.34
N ASP A 36 1.21 14.16 -3.19
CA ASP A 36 2.12 14.52 -2.09
C ASP A 36 3.60 14.33 -2.49
N LEU A 37 3.92 13.22 -3.16
CA LEU A 37 5.27 12.97 -3.67
C LEU A 37 5.66 13.99 -4.74
N ALA A 38 4.75 14.34 -5.66
CA ALA A 38 4.99 15.34 -6.69
C ALA A 38 5.24 16.71 -6.06
N TRP A 39 4.44 17.10 -5.06
CA TRP A 39 4.60 18.36 -4.35
C TRP A 39 5.97 18.48 -3.68
N LEU A 40 6.50 17.40 -3.08
CA LEU A 40 7.85 17.40 -2.51
C LEU A 40 8.94 17.38 -3.59
N SER A 41 8.72 16.65 -4.69
CA SER A 41 9.67 16.54 -5.79
C SER A 41 9.83 17.87 -6.53
N ASP A 42 8.74 18.56 -6.83
CA ASP A 42 8.73 19.84 -7.54
C ASP A 42 9.40 20.96 -6.74
N ARG A 43 9.43 20.83 -5.42
CA ARG A 43 10.11 21.74 -4.49
C ARG A 43 11.57 21.37 -4.23
N GLY A 44 12.06 20.29 -4.85
CA GLY A 44 13.42 19.79 -4.66
C GLY A 44 13.68 19.21 -3.26
N VAL A 45 12.64 18.90 -2.49
CA VAL A 45 12.79 18.28 -1.16
C VAL A 45 13.22 16.83 -1.32
N ILE A 46 12.69 16.14 -2.33
CA ILE A 46 13.06 14.77 -2.72
C ILE A 46 13.35 14.70 -4.22
N HIS A 47 14.07 13.67 -4.64
CA HIS A 47 14.25 13.35 -6.07
C HIS A 47 13.72 11.94 -6.32
N LEU A 48 12.57 11.84 -6.99
CA LEU A 48 11.88 10.59 -7.26
C LEU A 48 11.17 10.68 -8.61
N SER A 49 11.30 9.66 -9.45
CA SER A 49 10.52 9.58 -10.69
C SER A 49 9.09 9.15 -10.37
N LEU A 50 8.10 9.92 -10.84
CA LEU A 50 6.66 9.66 -10.64
C LEU A 50 5.92 9.36 -11.95
N SER A 51 6.66 9.20 -13.04
CA SER A 51 6.12 8.89 -14.37
C SER A 51 5.84 7.41 -14.58
N THR A 52 6.53 6.54 -13.86
CA THR A 52 6.39 5.08 -13.99
C THR A 52 5.71 4.53 -12.74
N TRP A 53 4.53 3.94 -12.93
CA TRP A 53 3.79 3.24 -11.89
C TRP A 53 3.62 1.77 -12.28
N PRO A 54 3.55 0.83 -11.32
CA PRO A 54 3.64 1.01 -9.87
C PRO A 54 5.03 1.43 -9.38
N LEU A 55 5.10 2.12 -8.23
CA LEU A 55 6.36 2.56 -7.61
C LEU A 55 6.86 1.56 -6.57
N SER A 56 8.17 1.37 -6.45
CA SER A 56 8.75 0.61 -5.34
C SER A 56 8.73 1.42 -4.05
N GLN A 57 8.22 0.82 -2.97
CA GLN A 57 8.23 1.43 -1.63
C GLN A 57 9.65 1.71 -1.13
N GLU A 58 10.62 0.90 -1.53
CA GLU A 58 12.03 1.11 -1.21
C GLU A 58 12.60 2.34 -1.90
N GLU A 59 12.19 2.60 -3.15
CA GLU A 59 12.60 3.81 -3.87
C GLU A 59 11.98 5.06 -3.24
N ILE A 60 10.70 5.00 -2.85
CA ILE A 60 10.07 6.08 -2.07
C ILE A 60 10.82 6.28 -0.75
N SER A 61 11.07 5.21 0.01
CA SER A 61 11.78 5.28 1.29
C SER A 61 13.21 5.82 1.14
N ARG A 62 13.90 5.47 0.06
CA ARG A 62 15.24 5.98 -0.27
C ARG A 62 15.20 7.48 -0.55
N ALA A 63 14.22 7.95 -1.32
CA ALA A 63 14.03 9.37 -1.59
C ALA A 63 13.70 10.14 -0.32
N LEU A 64 12.80 9.62 0.52
CA LEU A 64 12.42 10.23 1.80
C LEU A 64 13.59 10.30 2.79
N LYS A 65 14.46 9.28 2.85
CA LYS A 65 15.67 9.30 3.71
C LYS A 65 16.66 10.38 3.32
N LYS A 66 16.69 10.79 2.05
CA LYS A 66 17.53 11.88 1.53
C LYS A 66 16.83 13.23 1.54
N ALA A 67 15.59 13.31 2.05
CA ALA A 67 14.81 14.52 2.05
C ALA A 67 15.45 15.61 2.90
N LYS A 68 15.41 16.86 2.41
CA LYS A 68 15.92 18.04 3.13
C LYS A 68 14.81 19.07 3.34
N PRO A 69 13.87 18.84 4.29
CA PRO A 69 12.80 19.79 4.56
C PRO A 69 13.37 21.06 5.18
N SER A 70 13.01 22.21 4.63
CA SER A 70 13.36 23.54 5.14
C SER A 70 12.16 24.24 5.79
N TYR A 71 10.94 23.82 5.47
CA TYR A 71 9.69 24.41 5.97
C TYR A 71 8.83 23.40 6.74
N SER A 72 8.01 23.90 7.67
CA SER A 72 7.07 23.08 8.44
C SER A 72 6.04 22.36 7.55
N SER A 73 5.60 23.01 6.46
CA SER A 73 4.71 22.40 5.48
C SER A 73 5.30 21.14 4.83
N GLU A 74 6.61 21.11 4.58
CA GLU A 74 7.29 19.97 3.99
C GLU A 74 7.35 18.79 4.96
N GLN A 75 7.56 19.07 6.25
CA GLN A 75 7.51 18.03 7.29
C GLN A 75 6.11 17.41 7.43
N VAL A 76 5.06 18.22 7.30
CA VAL A 76 3.67 17.72 7.31
C VAL A 76 3.40 16.79 6.12
N VAL A 77 3.86 17.15 4.92
CA VAL A 77 3.67 16.31 3.74
C VAL A 77 4.49 15.01 3.84
N LEU A 78 5.72 15.07 4.35
CA LEU A 78 6.52 13.86 4.62
C LEU A 78 5.82 12.91 5.60
N ALA A 79 5.21 13.43 6.66
CA ALA A 79 4.45 12.63 7.61
C ALA A 79 3.21 12.00 6.95
N ARG A 80 2.50 12.76 6.12
CA ARG A 80 1.32 12.28 5.37
C ARG A 80 1.66 11.14 4.42
N ILE A 81 2.80 11.21 3.73
CA ILE A 81 3.26 10.12 2.84
C ILE A 81 3.47 8.83 3.62
N ASN A 82 4.18 8.89 4.75
CA ASN A 82 4.40 7.71 5.59
C ASN A 82 3.07 7.12 6.08
N GLN A 83 2.16 7.98 6.55
CA GLN A 83 0.83 7.56 6.98
C GLN A 83 0.04 6.92 5.83
N ARG A 84 0.11 7.49 4.61
CA ARG A 84 -0.59 6.95 3.44
C ARG A 84 -0.01 5.60 3.03
N LEU A 85 1.32 5.45 3.01
CA LEU A 85 1.98 4.17 2.74
C LEU A 85 1.55 3.09 3.75
N SER A 86 1.51 3.42 5.04
CA SER A 86 1.03 2.50 6.08
C SER A 86 -0.45 2.11 5.87
N ALA A 87 -1.30 3.05 5.45
CA ALA A 87 -2.71 2.76 5.16
C ALA A 87 -2.88 1.90 3.90
N LEU A 88 -2.07 2.13 2.86
CA LEU A 88 -2.11 1.35 1.62
C LEU A 88 -1.62 -0.09 1.84
N LYS A 89 -0.63 -0.27 2.72
CA LYS A 89 0.01 -1.56 3.04
C LYS A 89 -0.46 -2.19 4.35
N ALA A 90 -1.57 -1.73 4.91
CA ALA A 90 -2.15 -2.33 6.10
C ALA A 90 -2.55 -3.79 5.84
N ASP A 91 -2.27 -4.69 6.80
CA ASP A 91 -2.52 -6.14 6.67
C ASP A 91 -3.93 -6.48 6.17
N PHE A 92 -4.91 -5.69 6.61
CA PHE A 92 -6.28 -5.76 6.14
C PHE A 92 -6.81 -4.35 5.82
N ARG A 93 -7.47 -4.21 4.68
CA ARG A 93 -8.03 -2.96 4.21
C ARG A 93 -9.42 -3.16 3.62
N VAL A 94 -10.32 -2.26 3.97
CA VAL A 94 -11.66 -2.16 3.39
C VAL A 94 -11.74 -0.85 2.61
N THR A 95 -12.23 -0.91 1.38
CA THR A 95 -12.48 0.25 0.53
C THR A 95 -13.92 0.24 0.07
N GLY A 96 -14.52 1.42 -0.07
CA GLY A 96 -15.87 1.57 -0.58
C GLY A 96 -15.97 2.81 -1.45
N TYR A 97 -16.75 2.71 -2.51
CA TYR A 97 -17.08 3.81 -3.41
C TYR A 97 -18.57 3.76 -3.72
N THR A 98 -19.19 4.93 -3.78
CA THR A 98 -20.57 5.10 -4.22
C THR A 98 -20.67 6.42 -4.98
N SER A 99 -21.49 6.43 -6.01
CA SER A 99 -21.72 7.57 -6.87
C SER A 99 -23.15 7.55 -7.37
N THR A 100 -23.68 8.72 -7.72
CA THR A 100 -25.02 8.81 -8.32
C THR A 100 -25.00 8.42 -9.80
N ASP A 101 -23.90 8.68 -10.52
CA ASP A 101 -23.75 8.42 -11.95
C ASP A 101 -22.27 8.53 -12.37
N GLN A 102 -21.94 8.03 -13.55
CA GLN A 102 -20.64 8.19 -14.17
C GLN A 102 -20.32 9.68 -14.44
N PRO A 103 -19.15 10.17 -14.00
CA PRO A 103 -18.71 11.51 -14.36
C PRO A 103 -18.64 11.70 -15.88
N GLY A 104 -19.23 12.79 -16.39
CA GLY A 104 -19.20 13.11 -17.82
C GLY A 104 -17.81 13.49 -18.35
N THR A 105 -16.87 13.83 -17.47
CA THR A 105 -15.48 14.13 -17.83
C THR A 105 -14.55 12.95 -17.56
N PRO A 106 -13.51 12.73 -18.39
CA PRO A 106 -12.46 11.75 -18.09
C PRO A 106 -11.84 11.99 -16.71
N GLN A 107 -11.54 10.90 -16.00
CA GLN A 107 -11.01 10.95 -14.64
C GLN A 107 -9.48 11.00 -14.62
N GLY A 108 -8.94 11.53 -13.53
CA GLY A 108 -7.49 11.63 -13.32
C GLY A 108 -6.82 10.29 -12.97
N PHE A 109 -5.52 10.37 -12.70
CA PHE A 109 -4.69 9.23 -12.31
C PHE A 109 -5.28 8.50 -11.09
N GLY A 110 -5.56 7.20 -11.23
CA GLY A 110 -6.06 6.37 -10.12
C GLY A 110 -7.49 6.70 -9.65
N GLN A 111 -8.24 7.49 -10.42
CA GLN A 111 -9.60 7.94 -10.03
C GLN A 111 -10.73 7.27 -10.83
N THR A 112 -10.41 6.58 -11.92
CA THR A 112 -11.41 5.85 -12.72
C THR A 112 -11.97 4.67 -11.94
N GLN A 113 -13.28 4.70 -11.68
CA GLN A 113 -13.99 3.61 -11.00
C GLN A 113 -14.74 2.74 -12.02
N PRO A 114 -14.67 1.41 -11.91
CA PRO A 114 -15.31 0.48 -12.87
C PRO A 114 -16.83 0.38 -12.71
N ALA A 115 -17.40 0.87 -11.61
CA ALA A 115 -18.84 0.81 -11.28
C ALA A 115 -19.28 2.04 -10.48
N ASP A 116 -20.58 2.34 -10.44
CA ASP A 116 -21.12 3.42 -9.61
C ASP A 116 -21.00 3.10 -8.11
N ASN A 117 -21.15 1.83 -7.76
CA ASN A 117 -21.02 1.33 -6.40
C ASN A 117 -19.98 0.21 -6.37
N SER A 118 -19.00 0.31 -5.47
CA SER A 118 -18.03 -0.77 -5.27
C SER A 118 -17.64 -0.91 -3.80
N LEU A 119 -17.39 -2.15 -3.40
CA LEU A 119 -16.85 -2.49 -2.09
C LEU A 119 -15.69 -3.46 -2.29
N GLY A 120 -14.52 -3.09 -1.78
CA GLY A 120 -13.29 -3.86 -1.87
C GLY A 120 -12.82 -4.33 -0.50
N LEU A 121 -12.35 -5.57 -0.44
CA LEU A 121 -11.64 -6.14 0.69
C LEU A 121 -10.26 -6.56 0.21
N ALA A 122 -9.22 -6.09 0.89
CA ALA A 122 -7.85 -6.43 0.56
C ALA A 122 -7.07 -6.94 1.79
N PHE A 123 -6.25 -7.97 1.55
CA PHE A 123 -5.28 -8.48 2.48
C PHE A 123 -3.88 -8.22 1.92
N ASN A 124 -3.03 -7.58 2.70
CA ASN A 124 -1.66 -7.28 2.34
C ASN A 124 -0.70 -8.12 3.16
N ASN A 125 0.35 -8.63 2.53
CA ASN A 125 1.51 -9.13 3.24
C ASN A 125 2.77 -8.86 2.40
N SER A 126 3.72 -8.14 2.99
CA SER A 126 4.97 -7.81 2.32
C SER A 126 6.15 -8.08 3.21
N GLY A 127 7.26 -8.52 2.61
CA GLY A 127 8.55 -8.69 3.27
C GLY A 127 9.69 -8.21 2.39
N GLU A 128 10.92 -8.53 2.80
CA GLU A 128 12.11 -8.00 2.15
C GLU A 128 12.21 -8.33 0.65
N TRP A 129 11.70 -9.50 0.23
CA TRP A 129 11.76 -9.97 -1.15
C TRP A 129 10.42 -10.41 -1.74
N TRP A 130 9.31 -10.19 -1.04
CA TRP A 130 7.97 -10.55 -1.52
C TRP A 130 6.95 -9.47 -1.21
N ASP A 131 5.93 -9.32 -2.04
CA ASP A 131 4.80 -8.42 -1.82
C ASP A 131 3.53 -9.08 -2.36
N VAL A 132 2.57 -9.33 -1.48
CA VAL A 132 1.32 -9.99 -1.79
C VAL A 132 0.18 -9.05 -1.45
N HIS A 133 -0.66 -8.79 -2.45
CA HIS A 133 -1.88 -8.01 -2.33
C HIS A 133 -3.05 -8.87 -2.84
N LEU A 134 -3.85 -9.41 -1.93
CA LEU A 134 -5.04 -10.18 -2.30
C LEU A 134 -6.26 -9.27 -2.16
N GLN A 135 -6.86 -8.90 -3.29
CA GLN A 135 -8.02 -8.02 -3.34
C GLN A 135 -9.22 -8.75 -3.94
N GLY A 136 -10.38 -8.58 -3.31
CA GLY A 136 -11.68 -8.96 -3.86
C GLY A 136 -12.60 -7.76 -3.87
N ASN A 137 -13.28 -7.53 -4.98
CA ASN A 137 -14.23 -6.44 -5.15
C ASN A 137 -15.62 -6.99 -5.48
N VAL A 138 -16.64 -6.32 -4.96
CA VAL A 138 -18.02 -6.46 -5.41
C VAL A 138 -18.47 -5.13 -5.99
N GLU A 139 -19.06 -5.20 -7.18
CA GLU A 139 -19.48 -4.05 -7.98
C GLU A 139 -21.01 -4.06 -8.15
N GLY A 140 -21.60 -2.87 -8.17
CA GLY A 140 -23.01 -2.63 -8.47
C GLY A 140 -23.12 -1.48 -9.46
N ASP A 141 -24.01 -1.64 -10.45
CA ASP A 141 -24.15 -0.70 -11.57
C ASP A 141 -22.81 -0.53 -12.32
N GLU A 142 -22.41 -1.60 -13.02
CA GLU A 142 -21.15 -1.69 -13.75
C GLU A 142 -21.08 -0.64 -14.87
N ARG A 143 -20.04 0.22 -14.83
CA ARG A 143 -19.70 1.16 -15.92
C ARG A 143 -18.84 0.45 -16.97
N ILE A 144 -17.96 -0.44 -16.51
CA ILE A 144 -17.12 -1.31 -17.33
C ILE A 144 -17.67 -2.72 -17.19
N SER A 145 -18.17 -3.29 -18.29
CA SER A 145 -18.75 -4.63 -18.28
C SER A 145 -17.73 -5.68 -17.83
N ASN A 146 -18.15 -6.55 -16.90
CA ASN A 146 -17.37 -7.68 -16.44
C ASN A 146 -18.18 -8.98 -16.54
N GLY A 147 -17.50 -10.14 -16.50
CA GLY A 147 -18.19 -11.44 -16.53
C GLY A 147 -18.94 -11.77 -15.23
N SER A 148 -18.68 -11.02 -14.17
CA SER A 148 -19.25 -11.18 -12.84
C SER A 148 -19.13 -9.87 -12.07
N ARG A 149 -20.14 -9.57 -11.24
CA ARG A 149 -20.10 -8.48 -10.25
C ARG A 149 -19.01 -8.64 -9.19
N PHE A 150 -18.39 -9.81 -9.12
CA PHE A 150 -17.24 -10.11 -8.26
C PHE A 150 -15.98 -10.24 -9.10
N ASN A 151 -14.92 -9.53 -8.70
CA ASN A 151 -13.63 -9.60 -9.37
C ASN A 151 -12.47 -9.50 -8.38
N ALA A 152 -11.26 -9.82 -8.86
CA ALA A 152 -10.02 -9.70 -8.11
C ALA A 152 -9.12 -8.59 -8.67
N ASN A 153 -9.72 -7.52 -9.21
CA ASN A 153 -8.96 -6.41 -9.77
C ASN A 153 -8.07 -5.77 -8.69
N GLY A 154 -6.80 -5.56 -9.04
CA GLY A 154 -5.77 -5.07 -8.13
C GLY A 154 -5.03 -6.17 -7.38
N ALA A 155 -5.51 -7.42 -7.37
CA ALA A 155 -4.80 -8.52 -6.73
C ALA A 155 -3.49 -8.87 -7.47
N TYR A 156 -2.39 -9.00 -6.74
CA TYR A 156 -1.10 -9.38 -7.29
C TYR A 156 -0.22 -10.08 -6.24
N GLY A 157 0.80 -10.78 -6.73
CA GLY A 157 1.94 -11.24 -5.94
C GLY A 157 3.20 -10.92 -6.71
N ALA A 158 4.15 -10.27 -6.05
CA ALA A 158 5.42 -9.87 -6.63
C ALA A 158 6.57 -10.42 -5.80
N VAL A 159 7.69 -10.70 -6.46
CA VAL A 159 8.94 -11.10 -5.82
C VAL A 159 10.08 -10.19 -6.28
N LYS A 160 11.02 -9.92 -5.37
CA LYS A 160 12.17 -9.08 -5.67
C LYS A 160 13.39 -9.93 -5.97
N PHE A 161 13.96 -9.71 -7.15
CA PHE A 161 15.21 -10.32 -7.58
C PHE A 161 16.14 -9.26 -8.17
N TRP A 162 17.42 -9.27 -7.79
CA TRP A 162 18.41 -8.27 -8.22
C TRP A 162 17.93 -6.81 -8.12
N ASN A 163 17.28 -6.47 -7.00
CA ASN A 163 16.74 -5.13 -6.73
C ASN A 163 15.66 -4.67 -7.74
N GLN A 164 14.96 -5.62 -8.37
CA GLN A 164 13.81 -5.38 -9.23
C GLN A 164 12.64 -6.24 -8.79
N TRP A 165 11.44 -5.66 -8.79
CA TRP A 165 10.19 -6.37 -8.54
C TRP A 165 9.68 -6.98 -9.85
N LEU A 166 9.30 -8.26 -9.78
CA LEU A 166 8.74 -9.06 -10.87
C LEU A 166 7.39 -9.63 -10.47
#